data_AF-A0A1W6DNS4-F1
#
_entry.id   AF-A0A1W6DNS4-F1
#
_cell.length_a   1.000
_cell.length_b   1.000
_cell.length_c   1.000
_cell.angle_alpha   90.00
_cell.angle_beta   90.00
_cell.angle_gamma   90.00
#
_symmetry.space_group_name_H-M   'P 1'
#
loop_
_entity.id
_entity.type
_entity.pdbx_description
1 polymer ?
#
loop_
_entity_poly.entity_id
_entity_poly.type
_entity_poly.pdbx_seq_one_letter_code
_entity_poly.pdbx_strand_id
1 'polypeptide(L)'
;MAAADPSAYVRVLNDSGIGGEAAKGKDALDAQGFSNTVATDYTNGPAPVDVTTVWYVPERSDTAAAVAATLGIPAENVVQVDSLREGDVAVIIKSELAPVG
;
A
#
# COMPACT_ATOMS: atom_id res chain seq x y z
N MET A 1 16.00 -7.02 11.76
CA MET A 1 14.73 -6.76 11.08
C MET A 1 14.10 -5.59 11.81
N ALA A 2 14.02 -4.42 11.20
CA ALA A 2 13.16 -3.39 11.76
C ALA A 2 11.73 -3.93 11.61
N ALA A 3 10.97 -3.91 12.70
CA ALA A 3 9.57 -4.30 12.62
C ALA A 3 8.84 -3.24 11.79
N ALA A 4 7.88 -3.65 10.96
CA ALA A 4 7.00 -2.70 10.29
C ALA A 4 6.40 -1.75 11.34
N ASP A 5 6.39 -0.46 11.06
CA ASP A 5 5.83 0.54 11.97
C ASP A 5 4.29 0.55 11.82
N PRO A 6 3.51 0.01 12.78
CA PRO A 6 2.04 0.01 12.69
C PRO A 6 1.43 1.41 12.76
N SER A 7 2.20 2.40 13.24
CA SER A 7 1.81 3.81 13.29
C SER A 7 2.11 4.57 11.98
N ALA A 8 2.80 3.96 11.02
CA ALA A 8 3.08 4.58 9.72
C ALA A 8 1.79 4.83 8.95
N TYR A 9 1.71 5.97 8.27
CA TYR A 9 0.53 6.32 7.49
C TYR A 9 0.51 5.55 6.17
N VAL A 10 -0.32 4.51 6.10
CA VAL A 10 -0.46 3.65 4.92
C VAL A 10 -1.73 4.00 4.18
N ARG A 11 -1.60 4.34 2.91
CA ARG A 11 -2.74 4.63 2.02
C ARG A 11 -2.95 3.48 1.08
N VAL A 12 -4.20 3.08 0.91
CA VAL A 12 -4.60 2.09 -0.07
C VAL A 12 -5.43 2.82 -1.10
N LEU A 13 -4.87 2.97 -2.29
CA LEU A 13 -5.39 3.72 -3.42
C LEU A 13 -5.92 2.74 -4.45
N ASN A 14 -7.21 2.81 -4.74
CA ASN A 14 -7.82 1.98 -5.77
C ASN A 14 -7.78 2.65 -7.13
N ASP A 15 -7.06 2.06 -8.08
CA ASP A 15 -7.04 2.47 -9.50
C ASP A 15 -7.54 1.37 -10.44
N SER A 16 -8.00 0.23 -9.89
CA SER A 16 -8.47 -0.92 -10.67
C SER A 16 -9.86 -0.69 -11.28
N GLY A 17 -10.60 0.29 -10.76
CA GLY A 17 -12.02 0.49 -11.04
C GLY A 17 -12.95 -0.51 -10.33
N ILE A 18 -12.40 -1.42 -9.52
CA ILE A 18 -13.17 -2.40 -8.74
C ILE A 18 -13.53 -1.80 -7.38
N GLY A 19 -14.80 -1.50 -7.15
CA GLY A 19 -15.26 -0.95 -5.86
C GLY A 19 -15.00 -1.91 -4.69
N GLY A 20 -14.40 -1.41 -3.62
CA GLY A 20 -14.16 -2.17 -2.38
C GLY A 20 -12.74 -2.73 -2.21
N GLU A 21 -11.89 -2.70 -3.24
CA GLU A 21 -10.53 -3.24 -3.14
C GLU A 21 -9.64 -2.43 -2.18
N ALA A 22 -9.74 -1.10 -2.18
CA ALA A 22 -9.01 -0.30 -1.20
C ALA A 22 -9.45 -0.60 0.24
N ALA A 23 -10.75 -0.83 0.45
CA ALA A 23 -11.28 -1.20 1.77
C ALA A 23 -10.75 -2.58 2.20
N LYS A 24 -10.71 -3.55 1.28
CA LYS A 24 -10.13 -4.88 1.51
C LYS A 24 -8.65 -4.81 1.89
N GLY A 25 -7.87 -4.00 1.17
CA GLY A 25 -6.46 -3.80 1.50
C GLY A 25 -6.28 -3.12 2.86
N LYS A 26 -7.13 -2.13 3.19
CA LYS A 26 -7.14 -1.50 4.52
C LYS A 26 -7.46 -2.51 5.62
N ASP A 27 -8.47 -3.36 5.44
CA ASP A 27 -8.89 -4.36 6.43
C ASP A 27 -7.77 -5.38 6.72
N ALA A 28 -7.08 -5.84 5.66
CA ALA A 28 -5.93 -6.72 5.80
C ALA A 28 -4.76 -6.06 6.56
N LEU A 29 -4.54 -4.77 6.35
CA LEU A 29 -3.53 -4.01 7.09
C LEU A 29 -3.94 -3.77 8.55
N ASP A 30 -5.21 -3.48 8.81
CA ASP A 30 -5.74 -3.37 10.18
C ASP A 30 -5.55 -4.69 10.94
N ALA A 31 -5.79 -5.83 10.29
CA ALA A 31 -5.54 -7.16 10.83
C ALA A 31 -4.06 -7.44 11.17
N GLN A 32 -3.11 -6.76 10.50
CA GLN A 32 -1.68 -6.80 10.85
C GLN A 32 -1.29 -5.84 11.98
N GLY A 33 -2.22 -5.00 12.43
CA GLY A 33 -2.01 -4.02 13.49
C GLY A 33 -1.72 -2.60 13.00
N PHE A 34 -1.81 -2.33 11.69
CA PHE A 34 -1.64 -0.97 11.18
C PHE A 34 -2.83 -0.10 11.56
N SER A 35 -2.63 0.79 12.52
CA SER A 35 -3.69 1.66 13.04
C SER A 35 -3.95 2.89 12.16
N ASN A 36 -2.97 3.26 11.32
CA ASN A 36 -3.00 4.49 10.52
C ASN A 36 -3.16 4.20 9.03
N THR A 37 -4.22 3.47 8.69
CA THR A 37 -4.52 3.01 7.33
C THR A 37 -5.69 3.78 6.73
N VAL A 38 -5.61 4.18 5.46
CA VAL A 38 -6.68 4.93 4.79
C VAL A 38 -6.94 4.35 3.42
N ALA A 39 -8.21 4.03 3.13
CA ALA A 39 -8.66 3.54 1.83
C ALA A 39 -9.28 4.69 1.04
N THR A 40 -8.82 4.94 -0.18
CA THR A 40 -9.40 5.95 -1.06
C THR A 40 -9.18 5.58 -2.54
N ASP A 41 -9.77 6.33 -3.45
CA ASP A 41 -9.60 6.13 -4.88
C ASP A 41 -8.33 6.84 -5.38
N TYR A 42 -7.63 6.23 -6.32
CA TYR A 42 -6.47 6.83 -6.95
C TYR A 42 -6.93 7.97 -7.88
N THR A 43 -6.68 9.21 -7.48
CA THR A 43 -7.18 10.39 -8.21
C THR A 43 -6.13 11.04 -9.11
N ASN A 44 -4.84 10.90 -8.78
CA ASN A 44 -3.67 11.13 -9.64
C ASN A 44 -2.39 10.95 -8.79
N GLY A 45 -1.41 10.18 -9.23
CA GLY A 45 -0.14 9.99 -8.52
C GLY A 45 1.07 10.38 -9.37
N PRO A 46 2.27 10.39 -8.77
CA PRO A 46 3.50 10.78 -9.46
C PRO A 46 3.82 9.98 -10.73
N ALA A 47 3.35 8.73 -10.84
CA ALA A 47 3.56 7.91 -12.03
C ALA A 47 2.34 7.02 -12.34
N PRO A 48 2.03 6.76 -13.62
CA PRO A 48 1.13 5.66 -13.96
C PRO A 48 1.83 4.35 -13.60
N VAL A 49 1.15 3.48 -12.86
CA VAL A 49 1.56 2.08 -12.68
C VAL A 49 0.66 1.19 -13.52
N ASP A 50 1.21 0.16 -14.15
CA ASP A 50 0.41 -0.83 -14.91
C ASP A 50 -0.07 -1.99 -14.03
N VAL A 51 0.61 -2.22 -12.92
CA VAL A 51 0.35 -3.32 -11.98
C VAL A 51 0.19 -2.80 -10.56
N THR A 52 -0.38 -3.63 -9.69
CA THR A 52 -0.52 -3.30 -8.27
C THR A 52 0.85 -3.09 -7.66
N THR A 53 1.11 -1.87 -7.20
CA THR A 53 2.44 -1.39 -6.80
C THR A 53 2.37 -0.73 -5.44
N VAL A 54 3.36 -0.96 -4.58
CA VAL A 54 3.52 -0.28 -3.29
C VAL A 54 4.60 0.79 -3.43
N TRP A 55 4.25 2.03 -3.15
CA TRP A 55 5.17 3.15 -3.04
C TRP A 55 5.45 3.50 -1.60
N TYR A 56 6.68 3.87 -1.31
CA TYR A 56 7.08 4.24 0.04
C TYR A 56 8.20 5.28 0.00
N VAL A 57 8.24 6.12 1.03
CA VAL A 57 9.32 7.10 1.22
C VAL A 57 10.59 6.41 1.72
N PRO A 58 11.79 6.99 1.46
CA PRO A 58 13.00 6.58 2.17
C PRO A 58 12.72 6.49 3.68
N GLU A 59 13.27 5.47 4.34
CA GLU A 59 13.03 5.13 5.77
C GLU A 59 11.78 4.27 6.07
N ARG A 60 10.93 3.96 5.08
CA ARG A 60 9.72 3.14 5.27
C ARG A 60 9.74 1.79 4.55
N SER A 61 10.91 1.33 4.15
CA SER A 61 11.11 0.09 3.40
C SER A 61 10.54 -1.14 4.12
N ASP A 62 10.79 -1.27 5.42
CA ASP A 62 10.31 -2.41 6.21
C ASP A 62 8.78 -2.44 6.31
N THR A 63 8.16 -1.28 6.53
CA THR A 63 6.71 -1.10 6.52
C THR A 63 6.12 -1.44 5.16
N ALA A 64 6.71 -0.95 4.08
CA ALA A 64 6.25 -1.21 2.72
C ALA A 64 6.36 -2.69 2.34
N ALA A 65 7.43 -3.37 2.74
CA ALA A 65 7.61 -4.80 2.53
C ALA A 65 6.55 -5.63 3.29
N ALA A 66 6.23 -5.25 4.53
CA ALA A 66 5.16 -5.89 5.29
C ALA A 66 3.79 -5.66 4.62
N VAL A 67 3.47 -4.41 4.26
CA VAL A 67 2.24 -4.06 3.53
C VAL A 67 2.11 -4.88 2.24
N ALA A 68 3.18 -4.97 1.45
CA ALA A 68 3.20 -5.74 0.22
C ALA A 68 2.96 -7.24 0.50
N ALA A 69 3.64 -7.81 1.48
CA ALA A 69 3.47 -9.21 1.87
C ALA A 69 2.03 -9.50 2.31
N THR A 70 1.44 -8.65 3.16
CA THR A 70 0.05 -8.77 3.62
C THR A 70 -0.94 -8.74 2.47
N LEU A 71 -0.70 -7.87 1.49
CA LEU A 71 -1.60 -7.69 0.35
C LEU A 71 -1.34 -8.68 -0.80
N GLY A 72 -0.34 -9.56 -0.66
CA GLY A 72 0.06 -10.49 -1.71
C GLY A 72 0.76 -9.83 -2.90
N ILE A 73 1.29 -8.62 -2.70
CA ILE A 73 2.00 -7.85 -3.72
C ILE A 73 3.46 -8.30 -3.74
N PRO A 74 4.03 -8.66 -4.90
CA PRO A 74 5.41 -9.10 -4.95
C PRO A 74 6.35 -7.94 -4.62
N ALA A 75 7.46 -8.23 -3.95
CA ALA A 75 8.43 -7.23 -3.53
C ALA A 75 9.07 -6.46 -4.71
N GLU A 76 9.05 -7.04 -5.92
CA GLU A 76 9.47 -6.35 -7.15
C GLU A 76 8.57 -5.15 -7.51
N ASN A 77 7.31 -5.18 -7.06
CA ASN A 77 6.35 -4.09 -7.21
C ASN A 77 6.41 -3.11 -6.02
N VAL A 78 7.45 -3.18 -5.19
CA VAL A 78 7.66 -2.26 -4.07
C VAL A 78 8.70 -1.23 -4.48
N VAL A 79 8.22 -0.06 -4.88
CA VAL A 79 9.04 0.99 -5.47
C VAL A 79 9.26 2.10 -4.45
N GLN A 80 10.51 2.40 -4.18
CA GLN A 80 10.87 3.56 -3.39
C GLN A 80 10.62 4.83 -4.20
N VAL A 81 9.93 5.79 -3.61
CA VAL A 81 9.74 7.12 -4.19
C VAL A 81 10.42 8.16 -3.31
N ASP A 82 10.97 9.20 -3.93
CA ASP A 82 11.71 10.25 -3.24
C ASP A 82 10.83 10.97 -2.19
N SER A 83 9.55 11.16 -2.53
CA SER A 83 8.54 11.72 -1.65
C SER A 83 7.13 11.36 -2.12
N LEU A 84 6.24 11.11 -1.16
CA LEU A 84 4.81 10.95 -1.42
C LEU A 84 4.10 12.29 -1.19
N ARG A 85 3.06 12.58 -2.00
CA ARG A 85 2.19 13.76 -1.79
C ARG A 85 1.49 13.73 -0.45
N GLU A 86 1.17 12.53 0.03
CA GLU A 86 0.49 12.30 1.30
C GLU A 86 0.79 10.87 1.76
N GLY A 87 1.17 10.74 3.02
CA GLY A 87 1.47 9.47 3.68
C GLY A 87 2.92 9.03 3.61
N ASP A 88 3.20 7.96 4.36
CA ASP A 88 4.50 7.28 4.42
C ASP A 88 4.59 6.16 3.38
N VAL A 89 3.48 5.46 3.16
CA VAL A 89 3.35 4.34 2.23
C VAL A 89 2.04 4.49 1.45
N ALA A 90 2.06 4.25 0.14
CA ALA A 90 0.89 4.27 -0.73
C ALA A 90 0.84 3.01 -1.58
N VAL A 91 -0.21 2.22 -1.45
CA VAL A 91 -0.50 1.05 -2.26
C VAL A 91 -1.41 1.47 -3.39
N ILE A 92 -1.03 1.21 -4.64
CA ILE A 92 -1.87 1.45 -5.81
C ILE A 92 -2.38 0.10 -6.30
N ILE A 93 -3.69 -0.10 -6.25
CA ILE A 93 -4.35 -1.32 -6.67
C ILE A 93 -4.75 -1.17 -8.14
N LYS A 94 -4.19 -2.01 -9.01
CA LYS A 94 -4.54 -2.06 -10.45
C LYS A 94 -5.40 -3.25 -10.82
N SER A 95 -5.36 -4.27 -9.97
CA SER A 95 -6.08 -5.53 -10.12
C SER A 95 -6.59 -5.98 -8.77
N GLU A 96 -7.48 -6.98 -8.79
CA GLU A 96 -7.97 -7.66 -7.59
C GLU A 96 -6.82 -7.98 -6.62
N LEU A 97 -6.93 -7.53 -5.37
CA LEU A 97 -6.04 -7.87 -4.28
C LEU A 97 -6.36 -9.27 -3.77
N ALA A 98 -5.30 -10.05 -3.55
CA ALA A 98 -5.33 -11.34 -2.89
C ALA A 98 -4.54 -11.27 -1.58
N PRO A 99 -5.05 -10.56 -0.55
CA PRO A 99 -4.37 -10.48 0.73
C PRO A 99 -4.21 -11.87 1.34
N VAL A 100 -3.02 -12.12 1.89
CA VAL A 100 -2.71 -13.36 2.60
C VAL A 100 -3.24 -13.20 4.04
N GLY A 101 -4.42 -13.78 4.27
CA GLY A 101 -5.08 -13.83 5.59
C GLY A 101 -4.82 -15.15 6.30
#